data_AF-A0A6G4N0E4-F1
#
_entry.id   AF-A0A6G4N0E4-F1
#
_cell.length_a   1.000
_cell.length_b   1.000
_cell.length_c   1.000
_cell.angle_alpha   90.00
_cell.angle_beta   90.00
_cell.angle_gamma   90.00
#
_symmetry.space_group_name_H-M   'P 1'
#
loop_
_entity.id
_entity.type
_entity.pdbx_description
1 polymer ?
#
loop_
_entity_poly.entity_id
_entity_poly.type
_entity_poly.pdbx_seq_one_letter_code
_entity_poly.pdbx_strand_id
1 'polypeptide(L)' 'MNNVAEKVTRIDSDAYEAAVAFASEHDLKISRVVSMAVRYFAENAEVREVDVKAEKFCIGDQVIN' A
#
# COMPACT_ATOMS: atom_id res chain seq x y z
N MET A 1 -11.01 -31.92 -9.17
CA MET A 1 -11.51 -30.58 -8.79
C MET A 1 -10.31 -29.66 -8.70
N ASN A 2 -10.16 -28.71 -9.64
CA ASN A 2 -9.18 -27.65 -9.47
C ASN A 2 -9.67 -26.80 -8.31
N ASN A 3 -8.93 -26.78 -7.20
CA ASN A 3 -9.09 -25.75 -6.19
C ASN A 3 -8.70 -24.43 -6.86
N VAL A 4 -9.70 -23.78 -7.45
CA VAL A 4 -9.71 -22.34 -7.62
C VAL A 4 -9.73 -21.81 -6.19
N ALA A 5 -8.58 -21.80 -5.52
CA ALA A 5 -8.32 -20.74 -4.57
C ALA A 5 -8.47 -19.49 -5.43
N GLU A 6 -9.68 -18.93 -5.45
CA GLU A 6 -10.00 -17.70 -6.12
C GLU A 6 -8.85 -16.75 -5.79
N LYS A 7 -8.29 -16.11 -6.81
CA LYS A 7 -7.32 -15.05 -6.62
C LYS A 7 -8.05 -13.89 -5.94
N VAL A 8 -8.32 -14.03 -4.64
CA VAL A 8 -8.96 -13.04 -3.81
C VAL A 8 -7.85 -12.06 -3.45
N THR A 9 -7.79 -10.97 -4.19
CA THR A 9 -6.96 -9.83 -3.82
C THR A 9 -7.66 -9.14 -2.65
N ARG A 10 -7.14 -9.37 -1.43
CA ARG A 10 -7.59 -8.66 -0.24
C ARG A 10 -6.91 -7.30 -0.20
N ILE A 11 -7.67 -6.30 0.21
CA ILE A 11 -7.12 -4.99 0.55
C ILE A 11 -7.35 -4.79 2.04
N ASP A 12 -6.39 -4.16 2.71
CA ASP A 12 -6.52 -3.86 4.13
C ASP A 12 -7.70 -2.91 4.38
N SER A 13 -8.32 -3.03 5.56
CA SER A 13 -9.59 -2.32 5.87
C SER A 13 -9.42 -0.81 5.83
N ASP A 14 -8.30 -0.30 6.33
CA ASP A 14 -7.94 1.12 6.30
C ASP A 14 -7.75 1.63 4.86
N ALA A 15 -7.08 0.85 4.02
CA ALA A 15 -6.92 1.17 2.60
C ALA A 15 -8.26 1.16 1.85
N TYR A 16 -9.17 0.24 2.20
CA TYR A 16 -10.53 0.22 1.67
C TYR A 16 -11.31 1.48 2.07
N GLU A 17 -11.30 1.82 3.36
CA GLU A 17 -12.00 2.99 3.89
C GLU A 17 -11.47 4.29 3.26
N ALA A 18 -10.16 4.42 3.08
CA ALA A 18 -9.56 5.54 2.37
C ALA A 18 -10.02 5.63 0.91
N ALA A 19 -10.06 4.50 0.19
CA ALA A 19 -10.54 4.47 -1.19
C ALA A 19 -12.03 4.81 -1.30
N VAL A 20 -12.85 4.39 -0.33
CA VAL A 20 -14.28 4.75 -0.22
C VAL A 20 -14.44 6.25 0.00
N ALA A 21 -13.74 6.83 0.97
CA ALA A 21 -13.83 8.25 1.29
C ALA A 21 -13.46 9.11 0.08
N PHE A 22 -12.34 8.80 -0.58
CA PHE A 22 -11.90 9.49 -1.80
C PHE A 22 -12.93 9.36 -2.93
N ALA A 23 -13.46 8.16 -3.15
CA ALA A 23 -14.45 7.92 -4.19
C ALA A 23 -15.74 8.71 -3.93
N SER A 24 -16.20 8.77 -2.69
CA SER A 24 -17.38 9.53 -2.27
C SER A 24 -17.19 11.04 -2.40
N GLU A 25 -16.01 11.56 -2.03
CA GLU A 25 -15.69 13.00 -2.15
C GLU A 25 -15.69 13.47 -3.61
N HIS A 26 -15.30 12.61 -4.54
CA HIS A 26 -15.13 12.96 -5.95
C HIS A 26 -16.22 12.39 -6.89
N ASP A 27 -17.30 11.82 -6.35
CA ASP A 27 -18.37 11.14 -7.11
C ASP A 27 -17.85 10.08 -8.09
N LEU A 28 -16.88 9.28 -7.64
CA LEU A 28 -16.24 8.22 -8.40
C LEU A 28 -16.71 6.84 -7.93
N LYS A 29 -16.63 5.86 -8.83
CA LYS A 29 -16.77 4.45 -8.45
C LYS A 29 -15.48 3.96 -7.80
N ILE A 30 -15.57 3.37 -6.61
CA ILE A 30 -14.41 2.81 -5.87
C ILE A 30 -13.58 1.86 -6.77
N SER A 31 -14.25 0.98 -7.53
CA SER A 31 -13.58 0.06 -8.45
C SER A 31 -12.75 0.76 -9.53
N ARG A 32 -13.16 1.97 -9.95
CA ARG A 32 -12.41 2.80 -10.89
C ARG A 32 -11.19 3.43 -10.23
N VAL A 33 -11.33 3.94 -9.01
CA VAL A 33 -10.23 4.51 -8.22
C VAL A 33 -9.14 3.46 -8.00
N VAL A 34 -9.50 2.28 -7.50
CA VAL A 34 -8.57 1.17 -7.28
C VAL A 34 -7.92 0.73 -8.60
N SER A 35 -8.69 0.61 -9.69
CA SER A 35 -8.12 0.23 -10.99
C SER A 35 -7.11 1.24 -11.52
N MET A 36 -7.38 2.54 -11.34
CA MET A 36 -6.45 3.60 -11.77
C MET A 36 -5.17 3.58 -10.95
N ALA A 37 -5.29 3.45 -9.62
CA ALA A 37 -4.15 3.36 -8.72
C ALA A 37 -3.26 2.15 -9.07
N VAL A 38 -3.85 0.95 -9.22
CA VAL A 38 -3.09 -0.28 -9.56
C VAL A 38 -2.35 -0.14 -10.88
N ARG A 39 -2.97 0.40 -11.93
CA ARG A 39 -2.30 0.61 -13.23
C ARG A 39 -1.17 1.63 -13.12
N TYR A 40 -1.43 2.76 -12.43
CA TYR A 40 -0.42 3.77 -12.22
C TYR A 40 0.80 3.20 -11.49
N PHE A 41 0.59 2.45 -10.39
CA PHE A 41 1.69 1.82 -9.68
C PHE A 41 2.38 0.74 -10.51
N ALA A 42 1.65 -0.08 -11.26
CA ALA A 42 2.27 -1.09 -12.12
C ALA A 42 3.17 -0.49 -13.22
N GLU A 43 2.83 0.70 -13.70
CA GLU A 43 3.58 1.40 -14.75
C GLU A 43 4.71 2.29 -14.20
N ASN A 44 4.57 2.80 -12.96
CA ASN A 44 5.41 3.88 -12.45
C ASN A 44 6.11 3.57 -11.12
N ALA A 45 5.68 2.55 -10.37
CA ALA A 45 6.29 2.22 -9.10
C ALA A 45 7.55 1.37 -9.30
N GLU A 46 8.69 1.92 -8.92
CA GLU A 46 9.91 1.13 -8.73
C GLU A 46 9.96 0.70 -7.26
N VAL A 47 9.62 -0.56 -6.98
CA VAL A 47 9.77 -1.12 -5.63
C VAL A 47 11.25 -1.34 -5.39
N ARG A 48 11.88 -0.45 -4.63
CA ARG A 48 13.26 -0.64 -4.15
C ARG A 48 13.20 -1.16 -2.73
N GLU A 49 13.75 -2.35 -2.54
CA GLU A 49 14.09 -2.85 -1.21
C GLU A 49 15.26 -2.00 -0.70
N VAL A 50 14.97 -1.06 0.20
CA VAL A 50 15.99 -0.21 0.80
C VAL A 50 16.41 -0.88 2.10
N ASP A 51 17.62 -1.43 2.11
CA ASP A 51 18.26 -1.92 3.33
C ASP A 51 18.55 -0.69 4.20
N VAL A 52 17.61 -0.32 5.06
CA VAL A 52 17.81 0.78 6.01
C VAL A 52 18.81 0.27 7.02
N LYS A 53 20.10 0.53 6.80
CA LYS A 53 21.07 0.51 7.90
C LYS A 53 20.55 1.51 8.91
N ALA A 54 19.94 1.02 9.98
CA ALA A 54 19.63 1.82 11.14
C ALA A 54 20.97 2.31 11.69
N GLU A 55 21.42 3.48 11.22
CA GLU A 55 22.47 4.21 11.90
C GLU A 55 21.90 4.49 13.29
N LYS A 56 22.52 3.83 14.29
CA LYS A 56 22.14 3.96 15.70
C LYS A 56 22.02 5.45 16.00
N PHE A 57 20.80 5.89 16.31
CA PHE A 57 20.56 7.24 16.79
C PHE A 57 21.23 7.35 18.16
N CYS A 58 22.43 7.91 18.21
CA CYS A 58 23.08 8.29 19.46
C CYS A 58 22.55 9.67 19.86
N ILE A 59 21.82 9.74 20.98
CA ILE A 59 21.51 11.00 21.65
C ILE A 59 22.49 11.12 22.82
N GLY A 60 23.57 11.88 22.63
CA GLY A 60 24.71 11.93 23.55
C GLY A 60 25.55 10.64 23.53
N ASP A 61 26.24 10.33 24.63
CA ASP A 61 27.13 9.15 24.74
C ASP A 61 26.38 7.82 24.98
N GLN A 62 25.04 7.81 24.89
CA GLN A 62 24.25 6.61 25.11
C GLN A 62 23.65 6.08 23.82
N VAL A 63 24.04 4.84 23.50
CA VAL A 63 23.39 4.01 22.48
C VAL A 63 22.15 3.38 23.11
N ILE A 64 20.97 3.72 22.59
CA ILE A 64 19.71 3.07 22.96
C ILE A 64 19.54 1.88 22.00
N ASN A 65 19.49 0.66 22.55
CA ASN A 65 19.12 -0.58 21.82
C ASN A 65 17.62 -0.83 21.93
#